data_AF-A0A928EY77-F1
#
_entry.id   AF-A0A928EY77-F1
#
_cell.length_a   1.000
_cell.length_b   1.000
_cell.length_c   1.000
_cell.angle_alpha   90.00
_cell.angle_beta   90.00
_cell.angle_gamma   90.00
#
_symmetry.space_group_name_H-M   'P 1'
#
loop_
_entity.id
_entity.type
_entity.pdbx_description
1 polymer ?
#
loop_
_entity_poly.entity_id
_entity_poly.type
_entity_poly.pdbx_seq_one_letter_code
_entity_poly.pdbx_strand_id
1 'polypeptide(L)'
;MKICYICKEEFTSTRENASLCDACEKKMTEGITIEFPKGCQTIKEGMLESRFLYRLEIPDTVTTVKSSFGIFLEEVVIPDSVTEFDPPLSFRSDCLRTVKLGRGVKEIPQKLFLGKRVLSAVTLSEGLTDIGSNAFFSCAALETLKIPTTVTRIGDSAFAKSGLRELELGSAIRHVGQWAFKEADKLASVRIASEEGLTLAREAFADCQSLKAVTLSGRVREIAGNAFRGCSALKEISLPRETAALGDGVFSGCADGLIVRYGGTKEEWIALAVYQTKEGKETVAGPLDHYPYYKAGGETTKSFEYTVKFDRGIHHLTVICADGTVLTYGELAWSK
;
A
#
# COMPACT_ATOMS: atom_id res chain seq x y z
N MET A 1 -31.59 -34.93 -1.65
CA MET A 1 -32.07 -33.89 -0.73
C MET A 1 -30.87 -33.25 -0.08
N LYS A 2 -30.86 -31.93 0.07
CA LYS A 2 -29.84 -31.21 0.85
C LYS A 2 -30.48 -30.82 2.18
N ILE A 3 -29.71 -30.85 3.28
CA ILE A 3 -30.17 -30.37 4.59
C ILE A 3 -29.76 -28.90 4.70
N CYS A 4 -30.71 -28.02 5.01
CA CYS A 4 -30.40 -26.63 5.29
C CYS A 4 -29.54 -26.55 6.55
N TYR A 5 -28.36 -25.93 6.46
CA TYR A 5 -27.42 -25.87 7.59
C TYR A 5 -27.97 -25.10 8.79
N ILE A 6 -28.92 -24.17 8.55
CA ILE A 6 -29.55 -23.32 9.56
C ILE A 6 -30.77 -24.00 10.20
N CYS A 7 -31.82 -24.31 9.44
CA CYS A 7 -33.06 -24.83 10.03
C CYS A 7 -33.08 -26.36 10.17
N LYS A 8 -32.04 -27.07 9.69
CA LYS A 8 -31.97 -28.54 9.63
C LYS A 8 -33.10 -29.21 8.84
N GLU A 9 -33.89 -28.46 8.07
CA GLU A 9 -34.94 -29.01 7.21
C GLU A 9 -34.37 -29.49 5.88
N GLU A 10 -34.94 -30.57 5.34
CA GLU A 10 -34.63 -31.08 4.01
C GLU A 10 -35.23 -30.19 2.93
N PHE A 11 -34.46 -29.90 1.89
CA PHE A 11 -34.95 -29.16 0.73
C PHE A 11 -34.42 -29.73 -0.59
N THR A 12 -35.17 -29.44 -1.65
CA THR A 12 -34.85 -29.76 -3.04
C THR A 12 -34.49 -28.46 -3.76
N SER A 13 -33.21 -28.26 -4.09
CA SER A 13 -32.75 -27.14 -4.90
C SER A 13 -32.09 -27.64 -6.18
N THR A 14 -32.45 -27.03 -7.31
CA THR A 14 -31.84 -27.24 -8.63
C THR A 14 -30.55 -26.44 -8.82
N ARG A 15 -30.19 -25.58 -7.87
CA ARG A 15 -28.93 -24.83 -7.88
C ARG A 15 -27.86 -25.64 -7.17
N GLU A 16 -26.79 -25.98 -7.87
CA GLU A 16 -25.70 -26.82 -7.34
C GLU A 16 -25.06 -26.23 -6.06
N ASN A 17 -25.18 -24.92 -5.81
CA ASN A 17 -24.48 -24.21 -4.72
C ASN A 17 -25.35 -23.59 -3.60
N ALA A 18 -26.66 -23.86 -3.49
CA ALA A 18 -27.45 -23.26 -2.40
C ALA A 18 -27.23 -24.00 -1.05
N SER A 19 -26.71 -23.31 -0.04
CA SER A 19 -26.55 -23.79 1.35
C SER A 19 -27.73 -23.40 2.27
N LEU A 20 -28.81 -22.83 1.72
CA LEU A 20 -29.98 -22.35 2.45
C LEU A 20 -31.26 -22.77 1.72
N CYS A 21 -32.30 -23.19 2.46
CA CYS A 21 -33.61 -23.51 1.87
C CYS A 21 -34.50 -22.25 1.75
N ASP A 22 -35.38 -22.23 0.75
CA ASP A 22 -36.33 -21.14 0.46
C ASP A 22 -37.22 -20.76 1.67
N ALA A 23 -37.42 -21.68 2.62
CA ALA A 23 -38.17 -21.44 3.87
C ALA A 23 -37.40 -20.56 4.88
N CYS A 24 -36.08 -20.64 4.89
CA CYS A 24 -35.20 -19.73 5.64
C CYS A 24 -35.16 -18.34 4.98
N GLU A 25 -35.11 -18.29 3.64
CA GLU A 25 -35.05 -17.03 2.88
C GLU A 25 -36.26 -16.13 3.11
N LYS A 26 -37.45 -16.69 3.36
CA LYS A 26 -38.70 -15.91 3.58
C LYS A 26 -38.90 -15.38 5.00
N LYS A 27 -38.15 -15.87 5.99
CA LYS A 27 -38.34 -15.53 7.41
C LYS A 27 -37.33 -14.53 7.99
N MET A 28 -36.23 -14.26 7.28
CA MET A 28 -35.06 -13.61 7.88
C MET A 28 -35.00 -12.10 7.57
N THR A 29 -35.53 -11.30 8.50
CA THR A 29 -35.31 -9.84 8.59
C THR A 29 -34.22 -9.48 9.60
N GLU A 30 -33.71 -10.46 10.34
CA GLU A 30 -32.64 -10.33 11.34
C GLU A 30 -31.48 -11.22 10.90
N GLY A 31 -30.24 -10.73 11.00
CA GLY A 31 -29.06 -11.37 10.41
C GLY A 31 -28.81 -12.81 10.85
N ILE A 32 -28.25 -13.61 9.94
CA ILE A 32 -27.91 -15.02 10.20
C ILE A 32 -26.61 -15.12 11.02
N THR A 33 -26.63 -15.89 12.12
CA THR A 33 -25.41 -16.43 12.74
C THR A 33 -25.17 -17.84 12.19
N ILE A 34 -23.98 -18.11 11.64
CA ILE A 34 -23.61 -19.44 11.11
C ILE A 34 -23.04 -20.30 12.23
N GLU A 35 -23.66 -21.45 12.51
CA GLU A 35 -23.08 -22.49 13.35
C GLU A 35 -22.16 -23.39 12.53
N PHE A 36 -20.89 -23.44 12.89
CA PHE A 36 -19.91 -24.33 12.25
C PHE A 36 -19.97 -25.74 12.84
N PRO A 37 -19.80 -26.81 12.02
CA PRO A 37 -19.65 -28.17 12.54
C PRO A 37 -18.51 -28.26 13.56
N LYS A 38 -18.70 -29.07 14.62
CA LYS A 38 -17.65 -29.29 15.63
C LYS A 38 -16.36 -29.77 14.95
N GLY A 39 -15.25 -29.08 15.23
CA GLY A 39 -13.94 -29.42 14.68
C GLY A 39 -13.73 -28.98 13.22
N CYS A 40 -14.55 -28.06 12.69
CA CYS A 40 -14.33 -27.50 11.35
C CYS A 40 -12.96 -26.80 11.28
N GLN A 41 -12.09 -27.29 10.41
CA GLN A 41 -10.73 -26.76 10.19
C GLN A 41 -10.59 -25.90 8.93
N THR A 42 -11.50 -26.07 7.96
CA THR A 42 -11.40 -25.42 6.64
C THR A 42 -12.76 -24.94 6.16
N ILE A 43 -12.82 -23.69 5.68
CA ILE A 43 -13.99 -23.14 4.98
C ILE A 43 -13.76 -23.24 3.47
N LYS A 44 -14.59 -24.02 2.78
CA LYS A 44 -14.51 -24.27 1.32
C LYS A 44 -15.31 -23.24 0.52
N GLU A 45 -14.99 -23.10 -0.77
CA GLU A 45 -15.74 -22.26 -1.72
C GLU A 45 -17.26 -22.54 -1.66
N GLY A 46 -18.06 -21.48 -1.74
CA GLY A 46 -19.53 -21.56 -1.67
C GLY A 46 -20.13 -21.66 -0.25
N MET A 47 -19.34 -22.01 0.79
CA MET A 47 -19.88 -22.17 2.15
C MET A 47 -20.42 -20.86 2.77
N LEU A 48 -19.95 -19.70 2.29
CA LEU A 48 -20.30 -18.38 2.84
C LEU A 48 -21.12 -17.52 1.86
N GLU A 49 -21.65 -18.10 0.77
CA GLU A 49 -22.44 -17.37 -0.24
C GLU A 49 -23.91 -17.26 0.19
N SER A 50 -24.21 -16.35 1.13
CA SER A 50 -25.58 -16.03 1.54
C SER A 50 -25.91 -14.55 1.32
N ARG A 51 -27.18 -14.27 0.97
CA ARG A 51 -27.69 -12.90 0.83
C ARG A 51 -28.10 -12.23 2.15
N PHE A 52 -28.15 -13.01 3.23
CA PHE A 52 -28.65 -12.58 4.55
C PHE A 52 -27.58 -12.69 5.65
N LEU A 53 -26.33 -12.95 5.26
CA LEU A 53 -25.18 -13.02 6.17
C LEU A 53 -24.54 -11.64 6.28
N TYR A 54 -24.88 -10.90 7.34
CA TYR A 54 -24.34 -9.57 7.60
C TYR A 54 -23.12 -9.60 8.53
N ARG A 55 -23.02 -10.61 9.42
CA ARG A 55 -21.93 -10.76 10.38
C ARG A 55 -21.41 -12.18 10.38
N LEU A 56 -20.09 -12.34 10.37
CA LEU A 56 -19.43 -13.65 10.39
C LEU A 56 -18.30 -13.67 11.41
N GLU A 57 -18.43 -14.51 12.44
CA GLU A 57 -17.34 -14.86 13.34
C GLU A 57 -16.86 -16.28 13.01
N ILE A 58 -15.60 -16.41 12.58
CA ILE A 58 -15.01 -17.71 12.29
C ILE A 58 -14.49 -18.33 13.60
N PRO A 59 -14.78 -19.60 13.91
CA PRO A 59 -14.29 -20.26 15.13
C PRO A 59 -12.78 -20.49 15.11
N ASP A 60 -12.15 -20.46 16.29
CA ASP A 60 -10.71 -20.72 16.51
C ASP A 60 -10.23 -22.11 16.06
N THR A 61 -11.12 -23.01 15.65
CA THR A 61 -10.74 -24.30 15.07
C THR A 61 -10.34 -24.21 13.60
N VAL A 62 -10.72 -23.12 12.91
CA VAL A 62 -10.45 -22.94 11.48
C VAL A 62 -9.04 -22.41 11.27
N THR A 63 -8.24 -23.10 10.46
CA THR A 63 -6.85 -22.71 10.15
C THR A 63 -6.68 -22.18 8.74
N THR A 64 -7.58 -22.57 7.82
CA THR A 64 -7.47 -22.23 6.40
C THR A 64 -8.82 -21.74 5.87
N VAL A 65 -8.82 -20.59 5.21
CA VAL A 65 -9.99 -20.06 4.49
C VAL A 65 -9.74 -20.19 3.00
N LYS A 66 -10.60 -20.94 2.30
CA LYS A 66 -10.54 -21.19 0.83
C LYS A 66 -11.77 -20.67 0.09
N SER A 67 -12.56 -19.80 0.73
CA SER A 67 -13.89 -19.42 0.24
C SER A 67 -14.01 -17.93 -0.02
N SER A 68 -14.67 -17.57 -1.13
CA SER A 68 -15.16 -16.20 -1.32
C SER A 68 -16.18 -15.87 -0.24
N PHE A 69 -15.93 -14.81 0.53
CA PHE A 69 -16.89 -14.31 1.51
C PHE A 69 -18.13 -13.75 0.82
N GLY A 70 -19.30 -13.94 1.45
CA GLY A 70 -20.61 -13.60 0.91
C GLY A 70 -20.74 -12.15 0.44
N ILE A 71 -21.78 -11.90 -0.37
CA ILE A 71 -21.97 -10.62 -1.10
C ILE A 71 -22.61 -9.50 -0.26
N PHE A 72 -23.12 -9.76 0.95
CA PHE A 72 -23.74 -8.76 1.84
C PHE A 72 -23.12 -8.69 3.25
N LEU A 73 -21.92 -9.25 3.42
CA LEU A 73 -21.23 -9.24 4.70
C LEU A 73 -20.80 -7.82 5.11
N GLU A 74 -21.25 -7.35 6.28
CA GLU A 74 -20.87 -6.07 6.88
C GLU A 74 -19.72 -6.20 7.88
N GLU A 75 -19.66 -7.31 8.64
CA GLU A 75 -18.61 -7.58 9.63
C GLU A 75 -18.03 -8.98 9.48
N VAL A 76 -16.70 -9.08 9.55
CA VAL A 76 -16.00 -10.37 9.64
C VAL A 76 -14.95 -10.37 10.75
N VAL A 77 -14.91 -11.45 11.53
CA VAL A 77 -13.87 -11.72 12.52
C VAL A 77 -13.16 -13.01 12.13
N ILE A 78 -11.89 -12.89 11.75
CA ILE A 78 -10.99 -13.99 11.44
C ILE A 78 -10.14 -14.27 12.69
N PRO A 79 -10.18 -15.50 13.26
CA PRO A 79 -9.52 -15.84 14.51
C PRO A 79 -8.01 -15.98 14.37
N ASP A 80 -7.33 -16.09 15.52
CA ASP A 80 -5.87 -16.24 15.61
C ASP A 80 -5.37 -17.56 14.99
N SER A 81 -6.24 -18.55 14.83
CA SER A 81 -5.91 -19.85 14.25
C SER A 81 -5.72 -19.82 12.72
N VAL A 82 -6.27 -18.81 12.03
CA VAL A 82 -6.17 -18.71 10.57
C VAL A 82 -4.77 -18.24 10.18
N THR A 83 -4.02 -19.10 9.50
CA THR A 83 -2.66 -18.83 9.04
C THR A 83 -2.54 -18.71 7.53
N GLU A 84 -3.54 -19.19 6.79
CA GLU A 84 -3.49 -19.29 5.34
C GLU A 84 -4.81 -18.85 4.68
N PHE A 85 -4.67 -17.98 3.68
CA PHE A 85 -5.70 -17.61 2.73
C PHE A 85 -5.35 -18.23 1.37
N ASP A 86 -6.12 -19.22 0.91
CA ASP A 86 -5.84 -19.94 -0.36
C ASP A 86 -6.26 -19.09 -1.59
N PRO A 87 -5.34 -18.64 -2.47
CA PRO A 87 -5.64 -17.65 -3.53
C PRO A 87 -6.46 -18.19 -4.72
N PRO A 88 -7.23 -17.34 -5.44
CA PRO A 88 -7.44 -15.90 -5.24
C PRO A 88 -8.68 -15.58 -4.38
N LEU A 89 -8.47 -15.04 -3.18
CA LEU A 89 -9.52 -14.61 -2.28
C LEU A 89 -9.74 -13.10 -2.37
N SER A 90 -10.99 -12.71 -2.62
CA SER A 90 -11.44 -11.34 -2.49
C SER A 90 -12.78 -11.34 -1.77
N PHE A 91 -12.96 -10.45 -0.80
CA PHE A 91 -14.27 -10.20 -0.23
C PHE A 91 -15.15 -9.65 -1.35
N ARG A 92 -16.26 -10.33 -1.67
CA ARG A 92 -17.18 -9.85 -2.71
C ARG A 92 -18.18 -8.83 -2.19
N SER A 93 -18.37 -8.71 -0.87
CA SER A 93 -19.37 -7.78 -0.34
C SER A 93 -18.97 -6.32 -0.48
N ASP A 94 -19.80 -5.54 -1.17
CA ASP A 94 -19.64 -4.08 -1.23
C ASP A 94 -20.13 -3.36 0.03
N CYS A 95 -20.71 -4.11 0.98
CA CYS A 95 -21.24 -3.59 2.25
C CYS A 95 -20.29 -3.82 3.44
N LEU A 96 -19.11 -4.42 3.24
CA LEU A 96 -18.17 -4.73 4.32
C LEU A 96 -17.67 -3.46 5.01
N ARG A 97 -18.04 -3.29 6.28
CA ARG A 97 -17.73 -2.13 7.12
C ARG A 97 -16.57 -2.38 8.07
N THR A 98 -16.50 -3.58 8.63
CA THR A 98 -15.54 -3.90 9.69
C THR A 98 -14.89 -5.27 9.50
N VAL A 99 -13.57 -5.32 9.69
CA VAL A 99 -12.78 -6.56 9.59
C VAL A 99 -11.86 -6.67 10.80
N LYS A 100 -11.79 -7.86 11.41
CA LYS A 100 -10.76 -8.18 12.41
C LYS A 100 -9.93 -9.37 11.91
N LEU A 101 -8.61 -9.18 11.82
CA LEU A 101 -7.66 -10.24 11.45
C LEU A 101 -6.85 -10.66 12.68
N GLY A 102 -6.97 -11.93 13.04
CA GLY A 102 -6.23 -12.53 14.16
C GLY A 102 -4.72 -12.60 13.93
N ARG A 103 -3.99 -12.93 15.01
CA ARG A 103 -2.51 -12.97 15.09
C ARG A 103 -1.85 -14.04 14.20
N GLY A 104 -2.62 -15.05 13.79
CA GLY A 104 -2.17 -16.08 12.86
C GLY A 104 -1.94 -15.57 11.44
N VAL A 105 -2.63 -14.49 11.06
CA VAL A 105 -2.55 -13.92 9.71
C VAL A 105 -1.19 -13.25 9.50
N LYS A 106 -0.33 -13.89 8.70
CA LYS A 106 1.02 -13.37 8.36
C LYS A 106 1.03 -12.50 7.12
N GLU A 107 0.10 -12.71 6.22
CA GLU A 107 -0.01 -11.97 4.96
C GLU A 107 -1.47 -11.60 4.69
N ILE A 108 -1.69 -10.37 4.23
CA ILE A 108 -2.93 -9.98 3.57
C ILE A 108 -2.72 -10.20 2.07
N PRO A 109 -3.44 -11.16 1.45
CA PRO A 109 -3.26 -11.44 0.03
C PRO A 109 -3.63 -10.27 -0.87
N GLN A 110 -3.15 -10.34 -2.11
CA GLN A 110 -3.53 -9.40 -3.15
C GLN A 110 -5.05 -9.28 -3.30
N LYS A 111 -5.54 -8.05 -3.47
CA LYS A 111 -6.96 -7.72 -3.74
C LYS A 111 -7.97 -8.19 -2.68
N LEU A 112 -7.54 -8.56 -1.47
CA LEU A 112 -8.44 -9.12 -0.45
C LEU A 112 -9.64 -8.18 -0.15
N PHE A 113 -9.40 -6.88 0.01
CA PHE A 113 -10.41 -5.86 0.26
C PHE A 113 -10.52 -4.84 -0.90
N LEU A 114 -10.20 -5.25 -2.12
CA LEU A 114 -10.28 -4.36 -3.28
C LEU A 114 -11.71 -3.79 -3.43
N GLY A 115 -11.77 -2.47 -3.59
CA GLY A 115 -13.00 -1.74 -3.87
C GLY A 115 -13.98 -1.62 -2.70
N LYS A 116 -13.57 -1.95 -1.47
CA LYS A 116 -14.46 -1.89 -0.29
C LYS A 116 -14.67 -0.46 0.19
N ARG A 117 -15.49 0.28 -0.56
CA ARG A 117 -15.70 1.73 -0.40
C ARG A 117 -16.31 2.13 0.95
N VAL A 118 -16.97 1.21 1.64
CA VAL A 118 -17.59 1.45 2.97
C VAL A 118 -16.82 0.79 4.13
N LEU A 119 -15.70 0.13 3.85
CA LEU A 119 -14.82 -0.45 4.87
C LEU A 119 -14.19 0.68 5.66
N SER A 120 -14.52 0.78 6.94
CA SER A 120 -14.16 1.91 7.81
C SER A 120 -13.31 1.50 9.00
N ALA A 121 -13.37 0.23 9.42
CA ALA A 121 -12.55 -0.28 10.51
C ALA A 121 -11.90 -1.62 10.15
N VAL A 122 -10.57 -1.67 10.24
CA VAL A 122 -9.80 -2.90 10.07
C VAL A 122 -8.86 -3.03 11.27
N THR A 123 -8.93 -4.17 11.95
CA THR A 123 -8.00 -4.51 13.03
C THR A 123 -6.96 -5.48 12.50
N LEU A 124 -5.69 -5.04 12.49
CA LEU A 124 -4.53 -5.85 12.14
C LEU A 124 -3.78 -6.23 13.42
N SER A 125 -3.22 -7.44 13.43
CA SER A 125 -2.49 -7.97 14.59
C SER A 125 -0.97 -7.96 14.36
N GLU A 126 -0.20 -7.81 15.44
CA GLU A 126 1.25 -7.98 15.40
C GLU A 126 1.63 -9.38 14.90
N GLY A 127 2.68 -9.47 14.08
CA GLY A 127 3.07 -10.67 13.37
C GLY A 127 2.62 -10.70 11.91
N LEU A 128 1.81 -9.74 11.45
CA LEU A 128 1.59 -9.49 10.03
C LEU A 128 2.89 -8.95 9.41
N THR A 129 3.39 -9.60 8.36
CA THR A 129 4.66 -9.25 7.71
C THR A 129 4.48 -8.63 6.33
N ASP A 130 3.32 -8.84 5.70
CA ASP A 130 3.12 -8.50 4.29
C ASP A 130 1.69 -8.05 3.98
N ILE A 131 1.57 -6.98 3.19
CA ILE A 131 0.31 -6.48 2.64
C ILE A 131 0.41 -6.52 1.12
N GLY A 132 -0.35 -7.42 0.49
CA GLY A 132 -0.29 -7.69 -0.94
C GLY A 132 -0.80 -6.55 -1.83
N SER A 133 -0.49 -6.67 -3.12
CA SER A 133 -0.87 -5.67 -4.12
C SER A 133 -2.38 -5.48 -4.18
N ASN A 134 -2.81 -4.23 -4.31
CA ASN A 134 -4.21 -3.82 -4.33
C ASN A 134 -5.07 -4.27 -3.12
N ALA A 135 -4.47 -4.71 -2.00
CA ALA A 135 -5.20 -5.28 -0.86
C ALA A 135 -6.34 -4.38 -0.34
N PHE A 136 -6.11 -3.07 -0.26
CA PHE A 136 -7.07 -2.04 0.17
C PHE A 136 -7.29 -0.97 -0.92
N PHE A 137 -7.08 -1.32 -2.19
CA PHE A 137 -7.30 -0.40 -3.30
C PHE A 137 -8.73 0.15 -3.29
N SER A 138 -8.89 1.47 -3.37
CA SER A 138 -10.19 2.15 -3.36
C SER A 138 -11.05 1.93 -2.10
N CYS A 139 -10.43 1.63 -0.95
CA CYS A 139 -11.09 1.64 0.37
C CYS A 139 -11.27 3.08 0.89
N ALA A 140 -12.13 3.87 0.24
CA ALA A 140 -12.25 5.31 0.47
C ALA A 140 -12.81 5.71 1.86
N ALA A 141 -13.50 4.80 2.56
CA ALA A 141 -13.99 5.02 3.93
C ALA A 141 -12.99 4.62 5.02
N LEU A 142 -11.87 3.98 4.67
CA LEU A 142 -10.86 3.54 5.64
C LEU A 142 -9.98 4.73 6.00
N GLU A 143 -10.39 5.51 7.00
CA GLU A 143 -9.72 6.76 7.36
C GLU A 143 -8.52 6.59 8.30
N THR A 144 -8.51 5.51 9.07
CA THR A 144 -7.45 5.16 10.01
C THR A 144 -7.12 3.68 9.89
N LEU A 145 -5.82 3.35 9.87
CA LEU A 145 -5.34 1.98 9.95
C LEU A 145 -4.01 1.96 10.69
N LYS A 146 -3.95 1.25 11.82
CA LYS A 146 -2.69 0.96 12.48
C LYS A 146 -2.00 -0.20 11.76
N ILE A 147 -0.95 0.09 11.01
CA ILE A 147 -0.12 -0.93 10.36
C ILE A 147 0.85 -1.48 11.43
N PRO A 148 0.88 -2.80 11.67
CA PRO A 148 1.78 -3.40 12.67
C PRO A 148 3.25 -3.14 12.37
N THR A 149 4.06 -3.03 13.42
CA THR A 149 5.51 -2.74 13.28
C THR A 149 6.29 -3.87 12.62
N THR A 150 5.71 -5.07 12.59
CA THR A 150 6.26 -6.26 11.93
C THR A 150 6.11 -6.26 10.41
N VAL A 151 5.34 -5.33 9.82
CA VAL A 151 5.13 -5.29 8.37
C VAL A 151 6.42 -4.88 7.65
N THR A 152 6.87 -5.75 6.76
CA THR A 152 8.13 -5.58 6.01
C THR A 152 7.89 -5.09 4.57
N ARG A 153 6.72 -5.35 4.00
CA ARG A 153 6.38 -5.03 2.62
C ARG A 153 4.93 -4.58 2.48
N ILE A 154 4.75 -3.52 1.69
CA ILE A 154 3.46 -3.07 1.17
C ILE A 154 3.55 -3.19 -0.35
N GLY A 155 2.64 -3.96 -0.95
CA GLY A 155 2.59 -4.23 -2.38
C GLY A 155 2.07 -3.07 -3.22
N ASP A 156 2.10 -3.27 -4.53
CA ASP A 156 1.74 -2.24 -5.50
C ASP A 156 0.27 -1.84 -5.36
N SER A 157 -0.01 -0.54 -5.40
CA SER A 157 -1.36 0.02 -5.27
C SER A 157 -2.14 -0.47 -4.04
N ALA A 158 -1.48 -1.00 -3.00
CA ALA A 158 -2.14 -1.64 -1.86
C ALA A 158 -3.15 -0.72 -1.17
N PHE A 159 -2.86 0.57 -1.08
CA PHE A 159 -3.67 1.63 -0.46
C PHE A 159 -3.98 2.78 -1.43
N ALA A 160 -3.84 2.59 -2.74
CA ALA A 160 -4.17 3.63 -3.70
C ALA A 160 -5.67 3.95 -3.62
N LYS A 161 -6.01 5.25 -3.65
CA LYS A 161 -7.38 5.76 -3.47
C LYS A 161 -8.04 5.35 -2.14
N SER A 162 -7.23 5.06 -1.11
CA SER A 162 -7.74 4.82 0.25
C SER A 162 -8.13 6.13 0.93
N GLY A 163 -8.94 6.03 1.98
CA GLY A 163 -9.37 7.17 2.79
C GLY A 163 -8.39 7.60 3.88
N LEU A 164 -7.22 6.97 3.97
CA LEU A 164 -6.29 7.12 5.11
C LEU A 164 -5.91 8.59 5.29
N ARG A 165 -5.97 9.08 6.53
CA ARG A 165 -5.60 10.46 6.88
C ARG A 165 -4.17 10.59 7.34
N GLU A 166 -3.66 9.56 8.00
CA GLU A 166 -2.29 9.50 8.50
C GLU A 166 -1.72 8.11 8.24
N LEU A 167 -0.41 8.05 8.04
CA LEU A 167 0.32 6.80 7.83
C LEU A 167 1.55 6.78 8.73
N GLU A 168 1.65 5.73 9.54
CA GLU A 168 2.85 5.43 10.33
C GLU A 168 3.31 4.01 9.99
N LEU A 169 4.57 3.88 9.57
CA LEU A 169 5.22 2.60 9.27
C LEU A 169 6.46 2.42 10.16
N GLY A 170 6.54 1.25 10.80
CA GLY A 170 7.55 0.92 11.81
C GLY A 170 8.91 0.47 11.26
N SER A 171 9.79 0.03 12.17
CA SER A 171 11.21 -0.29 11.90
C SER A 171 11.46 -1.38 10.87
N ALA A 172 10.58 -2.38 10.78
CA ALA A 172 10.78 -3.53 9.90
C ALA A 172 10.46 -3.25 8.42
N ILE A 173 9.85 -2.11 8.09
CA ILE A 173 9.44 -1.81 6.71
C ILE A 173 10.65 -1.69 5.79
N ARG A 174 10.67 -2.48 4.72
CA ARG A 174 11.75 -2.52 3.72
C ARG A 174 11.29 -2.00 2.37
N HIS A 175 10.02 -2.17 2.04
CA HIS A 175 9.52 -1.90 0.69
C HIS A 175 8.09 -1.34 0.70
N VAL A 176 7.90 -0.22 0.00
CA VAL A 176 6.60 0.34 -0.34
C VAL A 176 6.48 0.36 -1.86
N GLY A 177 5.57 -0.46 -2.38
CA GLY A 177 5.43 -0.78 -3.79
C GLY A 177 4.96 0.37 -4.68
N GLN A 178 4.95 0.10 -5.98
CA GLN A 178 4.60 1.07 -7.00
C GLN A 178 3.15 1.53 -6.81
N TRP A 179 2.92 2.84 -6.84
CA TRP A 179 1.59 3.41 -6.59
C TRP A 179 0.95 3.05 -5.24
N ALA A 180 1.68 2.52 -4.26
CA ALA A 180 1.12 1.95 -3.04
C ALA A 180 0.06 2.85 -2.36
N PHE A 181 0.26 4.16 -2.35
CA PHE A 181 -0.64 5.17 -1.81
C PHE A 181 -1.07 6.22 -2.85
N LYS A 182 -0.99 5.91 -4.15
CA LYS A 182 -1.37 6.85 -5.22
C LYS A 182 -2.81 7.35 -5.05
N GLU A 183 -3.05 8.65 -5.23
CA GLU A 183 -4.36 9.29 -5.09
C GLU A 183 -5.03 9.01 -3.73
N ALA A 184 -4.25 8.80 -2.66
CA ALA A 184 -4.76 8.78 -1.29
C ALA A 184 -5.04 10.21 -0.82
N ASP A 185 -6.05 10.86 -1.42
CA ASP A 185 -6.26 12.31 -1.36
C ASP A 185 -6.54 12.86 0.03
N LYS A 186 -6.90 12.00 1.01
CA LYS A 186 -7.10 12.38 2.41
C LYS A 186 -5.82 12.30 3.26
N LEU A 187 -4.76 11.67 2.75
CA LEU A 187 -3.53 11.42 3.49
C LEU A 187 -2.79 12.74 3.71
N ALA A 188 -2.73 13.18 4.97
CA ALA A 188 -2.20 14.48 5.36
C ALA A 188 -0.76 14.41 5.88
N SER A 189 -0.36 13.29 6.50
CA SER A 189 0.99 13.10 7.02
C SER A 189 1.46 11.65 6.91
N VAL A 190 2.74 11.49 6.59
CA VAL A 190 3.43 10.19 6.51
C VAL A 190 4.65 10.20 7.41
N ARG A 191 4.77 9.20 8.29
CA ARG A 191 5.96 8.93 9.11
C ARG A 191 6.45 7.51 8.84
N ILE A 192 7.69 7.36 8.41
CA ILE A 192 8.30 6.05 8.14
C ILE A 192 9.66 6.02 8.85
N ALA A 193 9.81 5.11 9.80
CA ALA A 193 11.04 4.95 10.56
C ALA A 193 11.63 3.57 10.30
N SER A 194 12.30 3.37 9.16
CA SER A 194 12.85 2.06 8.75
C SER A 194 14.29 1.88 9.22
N GLU A 195 14.60 0.75 9.86
CA GLU A 195 15.98 0.40 10.25
C GLU A 195 16.63 -0.57 9.24
N GLU A 196 15.83 -1.18 8.38
CA GLU A 196 16.22 -2.29 7.51
C GLU A 196 16.65 -1.85 6.09
N GLY A 197 16.45 -0.58 5.76
CA GLY A 197 16.75 -0.01 4.44
C GLY A 197 15.51 0.01 3.56
N LEU A 198 14.80 1.13 3.60
CA LEU A 198 13.56 1.40 2.88
C LEU A 198 13.79 1.69 1.40
N THR A 199 13.00 1.07 0.54
CA THR A 199 12.76 1.48 -0.85
C THR A 199 11.32 1.99 -0.99
N LEU A 200 11.17 3.25 -1.39
CA LEU A 200 9.91 3.79 -1.89
C LEU A 200 9.91 3.67 -3.42
N ALA A 201 9.05 2.82 -3.96
CA ALA A 201 9.00 2.58 -5.40
C ALA A 201 8.38 3.76 -6.17
N ARG A 202 8.42 3.65 -7.50
CA ARG A 202 7.97 4.69 -8.42
C ARG A 202 6.53 5.11 -8.08
N GLU A 203 6.30 6.42 -8.00
CA GLU A 203 4.96 6.98 -7.78
C GLU A 203 4.25 6.45 -6.52
N ALA A 204 4.99 5.95 -5.51
CA ALA A 204 4.44 5.34 -4.30
C ALA A 204 3.40 6.23 -3.57
N PHE A 205 3.60 7.55 -3.55
CA PHE A 205 2.70 8.54 -2.97
C PHE A 205 2.21 9.56 -4.00
N ALA A 206 2.22 9.21 -5.30
CA ALA A 206 1.84 10.17 -6.34
C ALA A 206 0.40 10.67 -6.16
N ASP A 207 0.19 11.94 -6.50
CA ASP A 207 -1.08 12.64 -6.51
C ASP A 207 -1.82 12.68 -5.16
N CYS A 208 -1.13 12.52 -4.02
CA CYS A 208 -1.74 12.69 -2.69
C CYS A 208 -2.02 14.17 -2.39
N GLN A 209 -3.19 14.67 -2.78
CA GLN A 209 -3.46 16.13 -2.77
C GLN A 209 -3.50 16.78 -1.37
N SER A 210 -3.76 16.03 -0.30
CA SER A 210 -3.74 16.57 1.08
C SER A 210 -2.41 16.39 1.81
N LEU A 211 -1.42 15.72 1.22
CA LEU A 211 -0.19 15.35 1.91
C LEU A 211 0.65 16.60 2.17
N LYS A 212 0.76 17.01 3.44
CA LYS A 212 1.42 18.25 3.85
C LYS A 212 2.86 18.05 4.33
N ALA A 213 3.11 16.92 4.98
CA ALA A 213 4.39 16.62 5.62
C ALA A 213 4.75 15.14 5.49
N VAL A 214 6.01 14.88 5.19
CA VAL A 214 6.60 13.53 5.16
C VAL A 214 7.83 13.49 6.05
N THR A 215 7.93 12.50 6.92
CA THR A 215 9.11 12.28 7.76
C THR A 215 9.63 10.88 7.51
N LEU A 216 10.81 10.78 6.90
CA LEU A 216 11.56 9.54 6.76
C LEU A 216 12.71 9.57 7.77
N SER A 217 12.87 8.50 8.54
CA SER A 217 13.97 8.33 9.49
C SER A 217 14.56 6.92 9.41
N GLY A 218 15.81 6.78 9.85
CA GLY A 218 16.57 5.54 9.74
C GLY A 218 17.21 5.40 8.36
N ARG A 219 17.19 4.19 7.77
CA ARG A 219 17.90 3.88 6.52
C ARG A 219 16.97 3.93 5.32
N VAL A 220 17.23 4.84 4.38
CA VAL A 220 16.48 4.95 3.11
C VAL A 220 17.40 4.61 1.96
N ARG A 221 17.23 3.42 1.37
CA ARG A 221 18.05 2.99 0.23
C ARG A 221 17.70 3.76 -1.03
N GLU A 222 16.42 3.93 -1.29
CA GLU A 222 15.97 4.55 -2.53
C GLU A 222 14.60 5.20 -2.36
N ILE A 223 14.47 6.40 -2.91
CA ILE A 223 13.19 7.04 -3.22
C ILE A 223 13.13 7.12 -4.75
N ALA A 224 12.39 6.20 -5.37
CA ALA A 224 12.37 6.07 -6.82
C ALA A 224 11.65 7.26 -7.49
N GLY A 225 11.77 7.33 -8.83
CA GLY A 225 11.28 8.46 -9.60
C GLY A 225 9.80 8.75 -9.36
N ASN A 226 9.44 10.04 -9.35
CA ASN A 226 8.06 10.51 -9.15
C ASN A 226 7.38 10.04 -7.85
N ALA A 227 8.12 9.56 -6.84
CA ALA A 227 7.53 9.01 -5.60
C ALA A 227 6.50 9.93 -4.93
N PHE A 228 6.69 11.26 -4.96
CA PHE A 228 5.76 12.27 -4.43
C PHE A 228 5.24 13.21 -5.53
N ARG A 229 5.23 12.76 -6.79
CA ARG A 229 4.74 13.58 -7.91
C ARG A 229 3.30 14.03 -7.65
N GLY A 230 2.98 15.29 -7.88
CA GLY A 230 1.62 15.82 -7.80
C GLY A 230 1.09 16.03 -6.37
N CYS A 231 1.92 15.86 -5.33
CA CYS A 231 1.57 16.18 -3.95
C CYS A 231 1.54 17.70 -3.72
N SER A 232 0.56 18.38 -4.30
CA SER A 232 0.47 19.84 -4.38
C SER A 232 0.41 20.56 -3.03
N ALA A 233 0.03 19.87 -1.95
CA ALA A 233 0.03 20.40 -0.59
C ALA A 233 1.32 20.14 0.20
N LEU A 234 2.29 19.38 -0.35
CA LEU A 234 3.49 18.96 0.36
C LEU A 234 4.43 20.14 0.54
N LYS A 235 4.52 20.65 1.77
CA LYS A 235 5.35 21.81 2.13
C LYS A 235 6.69 21.42 2.71
N GLU A 236 6.76 20.25 3.33
CA GLU A 236 7.96 19.81 4.04
C GLU A 236 8.18 18.31 3.93
N ILE A 237 9.41 17.91 3.64
CA ILE A 237 9.88 16.53 3.75
C ILE A 237 11.18 16.45 4.53
N SER A 238 11.25 15.54 5.48
CA SER A 238 12.49 15.21 6.21
C SER A 238 13.07 13.90 5.68
N LEU A 239 14.35 13.94 5.31
CA LEU A 239 15.13 12.83 4.79
C LEU A 239 16.31 12.53 5.73
N PRO A 240 16.58 11.27 6.10
CA PRO A 240 17.71 10.94 6.95
C PRO A 240 19.03 11.08 6.18
N ARG A 241 20.14 11.19 6.91
CA ARG A 241 21.49 11.27 6.32
C ARG A 241 21.76 10.08 5.41
N GLU A 242 21.35 8.88 5.84
CA GLU A 242 21.53 7.60 5.18
C GLU A 242 20.59 7.38 3.97
N THR A 243 20.02 8.46 3.41
CA THR A 243 19.34 8.39 2.12
C THR A 243 20.37 8.13 1.03
N ALA A 244 20.27 7.02 0.29
CA ALA A 244 21.30 6.63 -0.68
C ALA A 244 20.96 7.00 -2.14
N ALA A 245 19.68 7.14 -2.49
CA ALA A 245 19.29 7.50 -3.85
C ALA A 245 17.94 8.24 -3.92
N LEU A 246 17.87 9.24 -4.80
CA LEU A 246 16.66 9.94 -5.22
C LEU A 246 16.45 9.75 -6.72
N GLY A 247 15.24 9.38 -7.14
CA GLY A 247 14.88 9.23 -8.54
C GLY A 247 14.59 10.56 -9.24
N ASP A 248 14.36 10.50 -10.55
CA ASP A 248 13.95 11.65 -11.35
C ASP A 248 12.54 12.13 -10.98
N GLY A 249 12.33 13.45 -10.93
CA GLY A 249 11.00 14.03 -10.71
C GLY A 249 10.34 13.68 -9.37
N VAL A 250 11.09 13.23 -8.35
CA VAL A 250 10.56 12.78 -7.04
C VAL A 250 9.54 13.77 -6.46
N PHE A 251 9.78 15.08 -6.62
CA PHE A 251 8.93 16.14 -6.11
C PHE A 251 8.16 16.90 -7.22
N SER A 252 8.12 16.43 -8.46
CA SER A 252 7.45 17.13 -9.56
C SER A 252 5.99 17.46 -9.22
N GLY A 253 5.58 18.74 -9.30
CA GLY A 253 4.23 19.17 -8.95
C GLY A 253 3.90 19.17 -7.45
N CYS A 254 4.92 19.14 -6.57
CA CYS A 254 4.74 19.45 -5.15
C CYS A 254 4.50 20.95 -4.92
N ALA A 255 4.22 21.34 -3.66
CA ALA A 255 3.96 22.73 -3.33
C ALA A 255 5.13 23.64 -3.72
N ASP A 256 4.79 24.84 -4.16
CA ASP A 256 5.77 25.89 -4.35
C ASP A 256 6.38 26.30 -3.00
N GLY A 257 7.70 26.43 -2.93
CA GLY A 257 8.42 26.66 -1.68
C GLY A 257 8.63 25.40 -0.84
N LEU A 258 8.58 24.19 -1.42
CA LEU A 258 8.88 22.94 -0.73
C LEU A 258 10.22 23.02 0.02
N ILE A 259 10.20 22.64 1.31
CA ILE A 259 11.38 22.52 2.16
C ILE A 259 11.76 21.04 2.30
N VAL A 260 12.99 20.71 1.93
CA VAL A 260 13.61 19.41 2.21
C VAL A 260 14.56 19.59 3.38
N ARG A 261 14.28 18.96 4.52
CA ARG A 261 15.24 18.85 5.62
C ARG A 261 16.06 17.58 5.44
N TYR A 262 17.34 17.73 5.16
CA TYR A 262 18.24 16.61 4.94
C TYR A 262 19.15 16.42 6.15
N GLY A 263 19.22 15.19 6.66
CA GLY A 263 20.02 14.84 7.84
C GLY A 263 21.53 14.82 7.60
N GLY A 264 21.99 14.95 6.36
CA GLY A 264 23.41 15.01 5.99
C GLY A 264 23.93 16.41 5.71
N THR A 265 25.17 16.48 5.21
CA THR A 265 25.81 17.75 4.80
C THR A 265 25.39 18.19 3.41
N LYS A 266 25.77 19.42 3.04
CA LYS A 266 25.64 19.94 1.66
C LYS A 266 26.26 19.00 0.63
N GLU A 267 27.47 18.50 0.88
CA GLU A 267 28.22 17.65 -0.06
C GLU A 267 27.52 16.30 -0.25
N GLU A 268 27.04 15.72 0.85
CA GLU A 268 26.24 14.48 0.82
C GLU A 268 24.95 14.69 0.01
N TRP A 269 24.28 15.82 0.18
CA TRP A 269 23.10 16.17 -0.62
C TRP A 269 23.39 16.29 -2.12
N ILE A 270 24.45 17.02 -2.49
CA ILE A 270 24.86 17.20 -3.89
C ILE A 270 25.16 15.83 -4.52
N ALA A 271 25.83 14.93 -3.79
CA ALA A 271 26.11 13.58 -4.26
C ALA A 271 24.84 12.75 -4.54
N LEU A 272 23.73 13.00 -3.82
CA LEU A 272 22.43 12.33 -4.05
C LEU A 272 21.67 12.89 -5.26
N ALA A 273 21.75 14.21 -5.45
CA ALA A 273 20.97 14.95 -6.44
C ALA A 273 21.51 14.82 -7.86
N VAL A 274 22.78 14.45 -8.03
CA VAL A 274 23.45 14.34 -9.32
C VAL A 274 23.19 12.97 -9.98
N TYR A 275 22.84 12.98 -11.27
CA TYR A 275 22.90 11.79 -12.12
C TYR A 275 24.23 11.80 -12.90
N GLN A 276 24.93 10.66 -12.98
CA GLN A 276 26.02 10.51 -13.95
C GLN A 276 25.42 10.07 -15.30
N THR A 277 25.40 10.97 -16.28
CA THR A 277 25.12 10.62 -17.67
C THR A 277 26.33 9.87 -18.24
N LYS A 278 26.32 8.53 -18.17
CA LYS A 278 27.28 7.71 -18.94
C LYS A 278 26.86 7.70 -20.40
N GLU A 279 27.59 8.42 -21.25
CA GLU A 279 27.58 8.14 -22.69
C GLU A 279 28.53 6.98 -23.00
N GLY A 280 27.97 5.90 -23.59
CA GLY A 280 28.71 4.98 -24.45
C GLY A 280 29.26 3.70 -23.82
N LYS A 281 28.48 2.62 -23.99
CA LYS A 281 28.82 1.17 -23.96
C LYS A 281 29.03 0.44 -22.61
N GLU A 282 28.13 -0.54 -22.47
CA GLU A 282 28.26 -1.90 -21.91
C GLU A 282 27.92 -2.21 -20.42
N THR A 283 26.86 -3.04 -20.32
CA THR A 283 26.63 -4.26 -19.52
C THR A 283 26.50 -4.26 -17.98
N VAL A 284 25.21 -4.23 -17.57
CA VAL A 284 24.44 -5.01 -16.55
C VAL A 284 24.98 -5.27 -15.13
N ALA A 285 24.18 -4.87 -14.12
CA ALA A 285 23.67 -5.75 -13.05
C ALA A 285 22.36 -5.18 -12.44
N GLY A 286 21.18 -5.68 -12.84
CA GLY A 286 19.88 -5.42 -12.18
C GLY A 286 18.69 -5.22 -13.15
N PRO A 287 17.48 -5.75 -12.87
CA PRO A 287 16.52 -6.16 -13.90
C PRO A 287 15.83 -5.00 -14.65
N LEU A 288 15.81 -5.17 -15.97
CA LEU A 288 15.20 -4.35 -17.02
C LEU A 288 13.68 -4.52 -17.06
N ASP A 289 12.93 -3.47 -17.45
CA ASP A 289 12.17 -3.52 -18.71
C ASP A 289 11.58 -2.17 -19.19
N HIS A 290 11.90 -1.88 -20.47
CA HIS A 290 11.18 -1.10 -21.52
C HIS A 290 11.49 0.41 -21.78
N TYR A 291 12.31 0.62 -22.86
CA TYR A 291 12.70 1.81 -23.68
C TYR A 291 11.59 2.24 -24.70
N PRO A 292 11.67 3.23 -25.67
CA PRO A 292 12.81 3.77 -26.50
C PRO A 292 12.80 5.32 -26.87
N TYR A 293 13.83 5.99 -27.43
CA TYR A 293 14.23 6.10 -28.88
C TYR A 293 15.56 6.93 -29.14
N TYR A 294 16.44 6.39 -30.02
CA TYR A 294 17.33 6.97 -31.08
C TYR A 294 18.80 7.52 -30.90
N LYS A 295 19.59 7.30 -31.99
CA LYS A 295 21.07 7.41 -32.21
C LYS A 295 21.53 8.69 -32.96
N ALA A 296 22.78 9.17 -32.74
CA ALA A 296 23.95 9.10 -33.68
C ALA A 296 25.04 10.21 -33.51
N GLY A 297 26.32 9.80 -33.42
CA GLY A 297 27.49 10.42 -34.12
C GLY A 297 28.32 11.55 -33.46
N GLY A 298 29.66 11.35 -33.40
CA GLY A 298 30.68 12.42 -33.44
C GLY A 298 31.55 12.61 -32.18
N GLU A 299 32.87 12.45 -32.32
CA GLU A 299 33.86 12.76 -31.28
C GLU A 299 33.95 14.26 -31.01
N THR A 300 33.76 14.67 -29.76
CA THR A 300 34.25 15.95 -29.22
C THR A 300 34.56 15.78 -27.73
N THR A 301 35.58 16.50 -27.25
CA THR A 301 36.01 16.58 -25.84
C THR A 301 34.82 16.81 -24.90
N LYS A 302 34.44 15.81 -24.11
CA LYS A 302 33.22 15.86 -23.28
C LYS A 302 33.47 16.52 -21.94
N SER A 303 32.94 17.74 -21.79
CA SER A 303 32.50 18.27 -20.51
C SER A 303 31.36 17.39 -19.97
N PHE A 304 31.49 16.87 -18.76
CA PHE A 304 30.39 16.19 -18.09
C PHE A 304 29.35 17.25 -17.68
N GLU A 305 28.18 17.23 -18.32
CA GLU A 305 27.05 18.03 -17.86
C GLU A 305 26.27 17.24 -16.81
N TYR A 306 26.32 17.69 -15.56
CA TYR A 306 25.47 17.20 -14.50
C TYR A 306 24.09 17.84 -14.66
N THR A 307 23.07 17.05 -14.98
CA THR A 307 21.68 17.53 -14.93
C THR A 307 21.11 17.20 -13.55
N VAL A 308 20.65 18.23 -12.87
CA VAL A 308 19.99 18.13 -11.56
C VAL A 308 18.61 17.52 -11.79
N LYS A 309 18.25 16.46 -11.04
CA LYS A 309 17.00 15.66 -11.19
C LYS A 309 15.67 16.41 -10.97
N PHE A 310 15.73 17.73 -10.77
CA PHE A 310 14.59 18.57 -10.43
C PHE A 310 14.13 19.38 -11.66
N ASP A 311 13.72 18.74 -12.76
CA ASP A 311 13.09 19.44 -13.90
C ASP A 311 11.60 19.11 -14.04
N ARG A 312 10.84 20.18 -14.37
CA ARG A 312 9.41 20.32 -14.64
C ARG A 312 8.48 20.31 -13.41
N GLY A 313 8.44 21.44 -12.71
CA GLY A 313 7.25 21.83 -11.94
C GLY A 313 7.48 22.44 -10.55
N ILE A 314 8.70 22.43 -10.01
CA ILE A 314 9.02 23.17 -8.78
C ILE A 314 9.93 24.33 -9.15
N HIS A 315 9.47 25.56 -8.89
CA HIS A 315 10.24 26.77 -9.15
C HIS A 315 11.01 27.24 -7.91
N HIS A 316 10.58 26.83 -6.71
CA HIS A 316 11.18 27.21 -5.44
C HIS A 316 11.34 25.98 -4.52
N LEU A 317 12.45 25.26 -4.64
CA LEU A 317 12.87 24.20 -3.71
C LEU A 317 13.93 24.77 -2.76
N THR A 318 13.78 24.51 -1.45
CA THR A 318 14.81 24.83 -0.45
C THR A 318 15.26 23.57 0.26
N VAL A 319 16.57 23.32 0.32
CA VAL A 319 17.14 22.20 1.09
C VAL A 319 17.87 22.76 2.30
N ILE A 320 17.53 22.27 3.49
CA ILE A 320 18.19 22.63 4.74
C ILE A 320 18.95 21.39 5.22
N CYS A 321 20.27 21.46 5.19
CA CYS A 321 21.17 20.39 5.61
C CYS A 321 21.43 20.46 7.12
N ALA A 322 21.85 19.34 7.71
CA ALA A 322 22.10 19.26 9.16
C ALA A 322 23.29 20.11 9.63
N ASP A 323 24.21 20.46 8.72
CA ASP A 323 25.32 21.37 8.96
C ASP A 323 24.91 22.87 9.02
N GLY A 324 23.62 23.17 8.83
CA GLY A 324 23.07 24.52 8.81
C GLY A 324 23.06 25.18 7.44
N THR A 325 23.58 24.50 6.41
CA THR A 325 23.55 24.99 5.03
C THR A 325 22.12 25.04 4.50
N VAL A 326 21.78 26.13 3.84
CA VAL A 326 20.54 26.28 3.08
C VAL A 326 20.89 26.36 1.59
N LEU A 327 20.32 25.47 0.78
CA LEU A 327 20.47 25.46 -0.67
C LEU A 327 19.15 25.89 -1.29
N THR A 328 19.18 26.97 -2.06
CA THR A 328 18.04 27.43 -2.84
C THR A 328 18.07 26.87 -4.26
N TYR A 329 16.93 26.87 -4.96
CA TYR A 329 16.82 26.38 -6.34
C TYR A 329 17.92 26.94 -7.27
N GLY A 330 18.32 28.21 -7.11
CA GLY A 330 19.40 28.83 -7.88
C GLY A 330 20.80 28.27 -7.60
N GLU A 331 21.04 27.68 -6.42
CA GLU A 331 22.30 27.02 -6.09
C GLU A 331 22.26 25.52 -6.44
N LEU A 332 21.06 24.92 -6.40
CA LEU A 332 20.83 23.54 -6.81
C LEU A 332 20.94 23.37 -8.33
N ALA A 333 20.47 24.33 -9.12
CA ALA A 333 20.47 24.26 -10.58
C ALA A 333 21.84 24.52 -11.24
N TRP A 334 22.83 25.03 -10.50
CA TRP A 334 24.09 25.54 -11.05
C TRP A 334 25.35 25.05 -10.33
N SER A 335 25.28 23.99 -9.52
CA SER A 335 26.49 23.36 -8.99
C SER A 335 27.25 22.66 -10.13
N LYS A 336 28.28 23.32 -10.65
CA LYS A 336 29.25 22.78 -11.62
C LYS A 336 30.13 21.71 -10.99
#